data_AF-A0A2N9MQQ4-F1
#
_entry.id   AF-A0A2N9MQQ4-F1
#
_cell.length_a   1.000
_cell.length_b   1.000
_cell.length_c   1.000
_cell.angle_alpha   90.00
_cell.angle_beta   90.00
_cell.angle_gamma   90.00
#
_symmetry.space_group_name_H-M   'P 1'
#
loop_
_entity.id
_entity.type
_entity.pdbx_description
1 polymer ?
#
loop_
_entity_poly.entity_id
_entity_poly.type
_entity_poly.pdbx_seq_one_letter_code
_entity_poly.pdbx_strand_id
1 'polypeptide(L)'
;MESWFPGDAEKLKEYYGKGFREGVVSGNTAIEGIPKADVMRRLKTTTEATSKGPHHKTKHAPYALKLIRPGVVARASPHCARLFRAAERLAGNEVRRLGDPR
;
A
#
# COMPACT_ATOMS: atom_id res chain seq x y z
N MET A 1 0.18 -3.09 -6.85
CA MET A 1 0.16 -2.04 -5.80
C MET A 1 -0.99 -2.25 -4.83
N GLU A 2 -2.15 -2.67 -5.30
CA GLU A 2 -3.40 -2.78 -4.55
C GLU A 2 -3.27 -3.74 -3.36
N SER A 3 -2.41 -4.76 -3.48
CA SER A 3 -2.04 -5.66 -2.38
C SER A 3 -1.36 -4.96 -1.20
N TRP A 4 -0.90 -3.72 -1.33
CA TRP A 4 -0.32 -2.94 -0.23
C TRP A 4 -1.38 -2.26 0.64
N PHE A 5 -2.56 -1.99 0.10
CA PHE A 5 -3.61 -1.27 0.83
C PHE A 5 -4.13 -2.01 2.07
N PRO A 6 -4.30 -3.35 2.06
CA PRO A 6 -4.61 -4.08 3.30
C PRO A 6 -3.53 -3.98 4.37
N GLY A 7 -2.27 -3.74 3.98
CA GLY A 7 -1.16 -3.58 4.90
C GLY A 7 -1.22 -2.30 5.73
N ASP A 8 -1.97 -1.28 5.30
CA ASP A 8 -2.19 -0.04 6.04
C ASP A 8 -3.68 0.38 5.98
N ALA A 9 -4.52 -0.48 6.56
CA ALA A 9 -5.97 -0.27 6.62
C ALA A 9 -6.36 1.05 7.30
N GLU A 10 -5.56 1.52 8.26
CA GLU A 10 -5.77 2.79 8.96
C GLU A 10 -5.70 3.98 7.99
N LYS A 11 -4.64 4.07 7.17
CA LYS A 11 -4.52 5.15 6.17
C LYS A 11 -5.50 4.99 5.02
N LEU A 12 -5.88 3.75 4.70
CA LEU A 12 -6.95 3.51 3.74
C LEU A 12 -8.31 4.02 4.25
N LYS A 13 -8.61 3.80 5.54
CA LYS A 13 -9.80 4.32 6.22
C LYS A 13 -9.81 5.85 6.26
N GLU A 14 -8.68 6.47 6.58
CA GLU A 14 -8.52 7.93 6.55
C GLU A 14 -8.86 8.50 5.17
N TYR A 15 -8.33 7.88 4.11
CA TYR A 15 -8.61 8.29 2.73
C TYR A 15 -10.10 8.17 2.37
N TYR A 16 -10.74 7.06 2.71
CA TYR A 16 -12.14 6.79 2.30
C TYR A 16 -13.18 7.46 3.20
N GLY A 17 -12.91 7.56 4.50
CA GLY A 17 -13.75 8.21 5.50
C GLY A 17 -14.95 7.36 5.95
N LYS A 18 -16.04 8.05 6.31
CA LYS A 18 -17.27 7.43 6.82
C LYS A 18 -17.81 6.37 5.85
N GLY A 19 -18.27 5.24 6.38
CA GLY A 19 -18.78 4.10 5.60
C GLY A 19 -17.71 3.07 5.22
N PHE A 20 -16.44 3.32 5.53
CA PHE A 20 -15.36 2.38 5.30
C PHE A 20 -15.44 1.18 6.28
N ARG A 21 -15.49 -0.04 5.73
CA ARG A 21 -15.67 -1.28 6.51
C ARG A 21 -14.34 -1.93 6.84
N GLU A 22 -13.61 -1.34 7.79
CA GLU A 22 -12.25 -1.74 8.18
C GLU A 22 -12.09 -3.26 8.41
N GLY A 23 -13.06 -3.90 9.07
CA GLY A 23 -13.08 -5.35 9.33
C GLY A 23 -12.96 -6.25 8.10
N VAL A 24 -13.33 -5.76 6.90
CA VAL A 24 -13.26 -6.52 5.64
C VAL A 24 -11.85 -6.56 5.06
N VAL A 25 -11.07 -5.50 5.30
CA VAL A 25 -9.72 -5.33 4.77
C VAL A 25 -8.65 -5.68 5.82
N SER A 26 -8.96 -5.51 7.11
CA SER A 26 -8.10 -5.90 8.22
C SER A 26 -8.03 -7.42 8.38
N GLY A 27 -6.90 -7.96 8.82
CA GLY A 27 -6.82 -9.34 9.31
C GLY A 27 -5.87 -10.28 8.58
N ASN A 28 -5.03 -9.79 7.66
CA ASN A 28 -3.93 -10.63 7.15
C ASN A 28 -2.62 -9.83 7.11
N THR A 29 -1.66 -10.24 7.94
CA THR A 29 -0.29 -9.70 7.95
C THR A 29 0.53 -10.20 6.76
N ALA A 30 0.10 -11.27 6.09
CA ALA A 30 0.74 -11.82 4.89
C ALA A 30 0.03 -11.33 3.62
N ILE A 31 0.05 -10.01 3.38
CA ILE A 31 -0.71 -9.39 2.27
C ILE A 31 -0.27 -9.87 0.87
N GLU A 32 0.94 -10.42 0.76
CA GLU A 32 1.48 -11.00 -0.47
C GLU A 32 0.83 -12.34 -0.84
N GLY A 33 0.32 -13.09 0.15
CA GLY A 33 -0.35 -14.37 -0.09
C GLY A 33 -1.81 -14.22 -0.52
N ILE A 34 -2.38 -13.01 -0.50
CA ILE A 34 -3.77 -12.78 -0.85
C ILE A 34 -3.91 -12.83 -2.38
N PRO A 35 -4.76 -13.72 -2.93
CA PRO A 35 -5.04 -13.74 -4.36
C PRO A 35 -5.50 -12.36 -4.85
N LYS A 36 -5.05 -11.96 -6.05
CA LYS A 36 -5.42 -10.65 -6.61
C LYS A 36 -6.93 -10.42 -6.66
N ALA A 37 -7.71 -11.45 -7.04
CA ALA A 37 -9.17 -11.37 -7.06
C ALA A 37 -9.76 -11.05 -5.69
N ASP A 38 -9.17 -11.62 -4.63
CA ASP A 38 -9.58 -11.40 -3.25
C ASP A 38 -9.22 -10.00 -2.76
N VAL A 39 -8.03 -9.50 -3.10
CA VAL A 39 -7.65 -8.10 -2.83
C VAL A 39 -8.66 -7.15 -3.45
N MET A 40 -8.98 -7.33 -4.73
CA MET A 40 -9.91 -6.44 -5.45
C MET A 40 -11.34 -6.54 -4.88
N ARG A 41 -11.81 -7.74 -4.57
CA ARG A 41 -13.13 -7.96 -3.94
C ARG A 41 -13.21 -7.27 -2.59
N ARG A 42 -12.23 -7.49 -1.71
CA ARG A 42 -12.16 -6.87 -0.39
C ARG A 42 -12.16 -5.35 -0.50
N LEU A 43 -11.34 -4.77 -1.37
CA LEU A 43 -11.30 -3.31 -1.58
C LEU A 43 -12.65 -2.76 -2.05
N LYS A 44 -13.33 -3.43 -2.98
CA LYS A 44 -14.66 -3.02 -3.45
C LYS A 44 -15.68 -3.01 -2.29
N THR A 45 -15.77 -4.12 -1.55
CA THR A 45 -16.70 -4.28 -0.43
C THR A 45 -16.38 -3.34 0.74
N THR A 46 -15.09 -3.06 0.97
CA THR A 46 -14.65 -2.18 2.06
C THR A 46 -15.10 -0.74 1.84
N THR A 47 -15.18 -0.27 0.59
CA THR A 47 -15.37 1.15 0.27
C THR A 47 -16.73 1.47 -0.35
N GLU A 48 -17.54 0.47 -0.72
CA GLU A 48 -18.80 0.68 -1.46
C GLU A 48 -19.79 1.63 -0.77
N ALA A 49 -19.80 1.67 0.56
CA ALA A 49 -20.70 2.52 1.36
C ALA A 49 -20.09 3.89 1.70
N THR A 50 -18.90 4.20 1.19
CA THR A 50 -18.24 5.49 1.40
C THR A 50 -18.75 6.52 0.40
N SER A 51 -18.56 7.81 0.68
CA SER A 51 -18.92 8.89 -0.28
C SER A 51 -18.08 8.86 -1.57
N LYS A 52 -16.93 8.16 -1.57
CA LYS A 52 -16.10 7.95 -2.76
C LYS A 52 -16.52 6.70 -3.55
N GLY A 53 -17.45 5.90 -3.01
CA GLY A 53 -17.94 4.67 -3.62
C GLY A 53 -16.92 3.53 -3.69
N PRO A 54 -17.21 2.50 -4.50
CA PRO A 54 -16.37 1.32 -4.63
C PRO A 54 -14.95 1.65 -5.14
N HIS A 55 -13.95 0.92 -4.66
CA HIS A 55 -12.55 1.14 -5.05
C HIS A 55 -12.38 1.08 -6.58
N HIS A 56 -11.63 2.03 -7.13
CA HIS A 56 -11.32 2.10 -8.55
C HIS A 56 -9.83 2.36 -8.73
N LYS A 57 -9.16 1.47 -9.47
CA LYS A 57 -7.70 1.46 -9.60
C LYS A 57 -7.10 2.80 -9.99
N THR A 58 -7.56 3.40 -11.08
CA THR A 58 -6.94 4.64 -11.58
C THR A 58 -7.43 5.89 -10.86
N LYS A 59 -8.66 5.90 -10.33
CA LYS A 59 -9.28 7.07 -9.71
C LYS A 59 -8.87 7.23 -8.25
N HIS A 60 -8.75 6.13 -7.52
CA HIS A 60 -8.55 6.15 -6.06
C HIS A 60 -7.13 5.75 -5.67
N ALA A 61 -6.55 4.77 -6.36
CA ALA A 61 -5.30 4.15 -5.90
C ALA A 61 -4.11 5.12 -5.84
N PRO A 62 -3.90 6.07 -6.78
CA PRO A 62 -2.81 7.04 -6.66
C PRO A 62 -2.91 7.94 -5.43
N TYR A 63 -4.11 8.33 -5.03
CA TYR A 63 -4.33 9.19 -3.86
C TYR A 63 -4.20 8.42 -2.56
N ALA A 64 -4.73 7.20 -2.50
CA ALA A 64 -4.54 6.31 -1.36
C ALA A 64 -3.05 5.96 -1.17
N LEU A 65 -2.32 5.72 -2.28
CA LEU A 65 -0.88 5.39 -2.23
C LEU A 65 -0.03 6.52 -1.65
N LYS A 66 -0.44 7.79 -1.82
CA LYS A 66 0.25 8.94 -1.21
C LYS A 66 0.16 8.96 0.32
N LEU A 67 -0.83 8.25 0.90
CA LEU A 67 -1.14 8.31 2.33
C LEU A 67 -0.64 7.09 3.11
N ILE A 68 -0.57 5.91 2.48
CA ILE A 68 -0.11 4.70 3.17
C ILE A 68 1.33 4.85 3.64
N ARG A 69 1.62 4.32 4.84
CA ARG A 69 2.94 4.42 5.48
C ARG A 69 3.85 3.32 4.94
N PRO A 70 4.97 3.65 4.24
CA PRO A 70 5.85 2.64 3.66
C PRO A 70 6.38 1.62 4.68
N GLY A 71 6.76 2.07 5.88
CA GLY A 71 7.25 1.19 6.94
C GLY A 71 6.20 0.20 7.47
N VAL A 72 4.91 0.56 7.44
CA VAL A 72 3.82 -0.36 7.84
C VAL A 72 3.62 -1.42 6.77
N VAL A 73 3.54 -0.99 5.51
CA VAL A 73 3.41 -1.89 4.35
C VAL A 73 4.59 -2.86 4.26
N ALA A 74 5.82 -2.37 4.47
CA ALA A 74 7.02 -3.20 4.43
C ALA A 74 7.03 -4.30 5.50
N ARG A 75 6.48 -4.04 6.70
CA ARG A 75 6.34 -5.08 7.74
C ARG A 75 5.36 -6.18 7.37
N ALA A 76 4.35 -5.86 6.57
CA ALA A 76 3.35 -6.80 6.08
C ALA A 76 3.73 -7.46 4.72
N SER A 77 4.81 -7.01 4.07
CA SER A 77 5.20 -7.43 2.72
C SER A 77 6.72 -7.58 2.61
N PRO A 78 7.26 -8.82 2.75
CA PRO A 78 8.68 -9.10 2.59
C PRO A 78 9.27 -8.62 1.26
N HIS A 79 8.54 -8.71 0.15
CA HIS A 79 8.97 -8.19 -1.14
C HIS A 79 9.01 -6.66 -1.18
N CYS A 80 8.07 -5.97 -0.52
CA CYS A 80 8.12 -4.52 -0.36
C CYS A 80 9.34 -4.11 0.47
N ALA A 81 9.60 -4.78 1.59
CA ALA A 81 10.80 -4.55 2.38
C ALA A 81 12.09 -4.75 1.57
N ARG A 82 12.15 -5.83 0.75
CA ARG A 82 13.28 -6.09 -0.15
C ARG A 82 13.45 -4.99 -1.20
N LEU A 83 12.35 -4.53 -1.80
CA LEU A 83 12.37 -3.46 -2.78
C LEU A 83 12.93 -2.16 -2.19
N PHE A 84 12.45 -1.76 -1.01
CA PHE A 84 12.93 -0.54 -0.34
C PHE A 84 14.40 -0.62 0.01
N ARG A 85 14.87 -1.74 0.60
CA ARG A 85 16.30 -1.95 0.87
C ARG A 85 17.15 -1.88 -0.40
N ALA A 86 16.68 -2.45 -1.50
CA ALA A 86 17.38 -2.40 -2.78
C ALA A 86 17.46 -0.97 -3.33
N ALA A 87 16.37 -0.22 -3.26
CA ALA A 87 16.30 1.16 -3.71
C ALA A 87 17.21 2.07 -2.87
N GLU A 88 17.19 1.95 -1.54
CA GLU A 88 18.08 2.68 -0.63
C GLU A 88 19.55 2.40 -0.92
N ARG A 89 19.91 1.13 -1.17
CA ARG A 89 21.28 0.75 -1.55
C ARG A 89 21.71 1.39 -2.86
N LEU A 90 20.84 1.40 -3.87
CA LEU A 90 21.13 1.99 -5.18
C LEU A 90 21.29 3.51 -5.08
N ALA A 91 20.37 4.19 -4.38
CA ALA A 91 20.46 5.62 -4.13
C ALA A 91 21.73 5.99 -3.36
N GLY A 92 22.08 5.23 -2.31
CA GLY A 92 23.31 5.45 -1.55
C GLY A 92 24.59 5.22 -2.37
N ASN A 93 24.58 4.25 -3.29
CA ASN A 93 25.70 4.01 -4.21
C ASN A 93 25.84 5.12 -5.25
N GLU A 94 24.74 5.71 -5.70
CA GLU A 94 24.74 6.85 -6.62
C GLU A 94 25.31 8.11 -5.95
N VAL A 95 24.88 8.41 -4.71
CA VAL A 95 25.46 9.52 -3.92
C VAL A 95 26.97 9.35 -3.74
N ARG A 96 27.45 8.13 -3.49
CA ARG A 96 28.90 7.85 -3.39
C ARG A 96 29.65 8.09 -4.70
N ARG A 97 29.07 7.72 -5.85
CA ARG A 97 29.69 7.98 -7.17
C ARG A 97 29.77 9.46 -7.50
N LEU A 98 28.80 10.26 -7.05
CA LEU A 98 28.78 11.70 -7.28
C LEU A 98 29.69 12.47 -6.32
N GLY A 99 29.95 11.93 -5.12
CA GLY A 99 30.81 12.52 -4.10
C GLY A 99 32.30 12.12 -4.18
N ASP A 100 32.70 11.34 -5.19
CA ASP A 100 34.09 10.93 -5.42
C ASP A 100 34.68 11.75 -6.60
N PRO A 101 35.36 12.87 -6.32
CA PRO A 101 36.06 13.62 -7.36
C PRO A 101 37.33 12.84 -7.71
N ARG A 102 37.29 12.11 -8.83
CA ARG A 102 38.51 11.64 -9.50
C ARG A 102 39.42 12.80 -9.86
#